data_AF-A0A356T2Y2-F1
#
_entry.id   AF-A0A356T2Y2-F1
#
_cell.length_a   1.000
_cell.length_b   1.000
_cell.length_c   1.000
_cell.angle_alpha   90.00
_cell.angle_beta   90.00
_cell.angle_gamma   90.00
#
_symmetry.space_group_name_H-M   'P 1'
#
loop_
_entity.id
_entity.type
_entity.pdbx_description
1 polymer ?
#
loop_
_entity_poly.entity_id
_entity_poly.type
_entity_poly.pdbx_seq_one_letter_code
_entity_poly.pdbx_strand_id
1 'polypeptide(L)'
;MRALKLISWLALGAVFLVACGEEAASSEAPVAPSAAPVAAAPTARARTTLADAQGATLAVLMPRDDGGGWRIEDEAGDKTGSLRVTDDRVNAKDAADRRTGRAKRRDYGFKVEDAHEETVLKVQRRDQRFRLKRGDDQVIGWWTGARIELNGGVVIDAIEADGRVTVRRAGAPVATVEGPFPAQAALFLGLTEELSLEQRLAAMVFVREVRF
;
A
#
# COMPACT_ATOMS: atom_id res chain seq x y z
N MET A 1 -1.21 -46.30 -44.82
CA MET A 1 -0.05 -46.32 -45.74
C MET A 1 -0.15 -45.14 -46.69
N ARG A 2 0.99 -44.72 -47.26
CA ARG A 2 1.24 -43.59 -48.18
C ARG A 2 0.06 -43.13 -49.06
N ALA A 3 -0.20 -41.82 -49.03
CA ALA A 3 -0.63 -41.05 -50.20
C ALA A 3 0.39 -39.90 -50.40
N LEU A 4 0.76 -39.64 -51.64
CA LEU A 4 1.89 -38.79 -52.03
C LEU A 4 1.46 -37.95 -53.25
N LYS A 5 1.75 -36.64 -53.25
CA LYS A 5 2.49 -35.91 -54.32
C LYS A 5 2.24 -34.40 -54.35
N LEU A 6 3.34 -33.66 -54.52
CA LEU A 6 3.61 -32.39 -55.24
C LEU A 6 2.54 -31.27 -55.20
N ILE A 7 2.83 -30.06 -54.71
CA ILE A 7 3.81 -29.05 -55.22
C ILE A 7 3.45 -28.55 -56.64
N SER A 8 3.02 -27.29 -56.71
CA SER A 8 3.30 -26.39 -57.85
C SER A 8 3.46 -24.96 -57.35
N TRP A 9 4.30 -24.18 -58.04
CA TRP A 9 4.62 -22.76 -57.80
C TRP A 9 4.36 -21.98 -59.11
N LEU A 10 4.51 -20.65 -59.08
CA LEU A 10 4.36 -19.69 -60.21
C LEU A 10 2.90 -19.37 -60.61
N ALA A 11 2.54 -18.16 -61.05
CA ALA A 11 3.26 -16.88 -61.11
C ALA A 11 2.30 -15.66 -61.08
N LEU A 12 2.83 -14.55 -60.57
CA LEU A 12 2.85 -13.20 -61.18
C LEU A 12 1.91 -12.92 -62.38
N GLY A 13 1.05 -11.89 -62.30
CA GLY A 13 0.26 -11.42 -63.45
C GLY A 13 -0.66 -10.22 -63.15
N ALA A 14 -0.83 -9.32 -64.12
CA ALA A 14 -1.44 -7.99 -63.94
C ALA A 14 -2.05 -7.48 -65.29
N VAL A 15 -2.91 -6.46 -65.39
CA VAL A 15 -3.43 -5.47 -64.40
C VAL A 15 -4.73 -4.82 -64.94
N PHE A 16 -5.27 -3.81 -64.22
CA PHE A 16 -6.14 -2.71 -64.71
C PHE A 16 -7.69 -2.83 -64.71
N LEU A 17 -8.29 -1.65 -64.43
CA LEU A 17 -9.56 -1.06 -64.89
C LEU A 17 -10.86 -1.21 -64.05
N VAL A 18 -11.01 -0.25 -63.13
CA VAL A 18 -12.14 0.72 -63.00
C VAL A 18 -13.58 0.21 -63.12
N ALA A 19 -14.33 0.40 -62.03
CA ALA A 19 -15.74 0.77 -62.06
C ALA A 19 -16.01 1.82 -60.96
N CYS A 20 -16.75 2.88 -61.27
CA CYS A 20 -17.20 3.86 -60.28
C CYS A 20 -18.28 3.24 -59.38
N GLY A 21 -18.09 3.35 -58.06
CA GLY A 21 -19.12 3.14 -57.05
C GLY A 21 -19.09 4.33 -56.10
N GLU A 22 -20.04 5.25 -56.26
CA GLU A 22 -20.22 6.39 -55.37
C GLU A 22 -21.11 5.95 -54.21
N GLU A 23 -20.53 5.82 -53.01
CA GLU A 23 -21.29 5.46 -51.81
C GLU A 23 -20.74 6.24 -50.59
N ALA A 24 -21.66 6.70 -49.73
CA ALA A 24 -21.43 7.84 -48.86
C ALA A 24 -20.41 7.57 -47.73
N ALA A 25 -19.29 8.28 -47.76
CA ALA A 25 -18.35 8.34 -46.65
C ALA A 25 -18.95 9.13 -45.47
N SER A 26 -19.54 8.41 -44.52
CA SER A 26 -19.88 8.97 -43.21
C SER A 26 -18.60 9.46 -42.53
N SER A 27 -18.50 10.77 -42.28
CA SER A 27 -17.31 11.39 -41.69
C SER A 27 -17.22 11.13 -40.19
N GLU A 28 -16.83 9.91 -39.81
CA GLU A 28 -16.56 9.56 -38.42
C GLU A 28 -15.35 10.35 -37.91
N ALA A 29 -15.56 11.24 -36.94
CA ALA A 29 -14.51 12.08 -36.40
C ALA A 29 -13.46 11.23 -35.68
N PRO A 30 -12.15 11.53 -35.81
CA PRO A 30 -11.10 10.72 -35.18
C PRO A 30 -11.23 10.80 -33.66
N VAL A 31 -11.58 9.67 -33.03
CA VAL A 31 -11.58 9.53 -31.58
C VAL A 31 -10.15 9.71 -31.09
N ALA A 32 -9.89 10.83 -30.42
CA ALA A 32 -8.57 11.12 -29.86
C ALA A 32 -8.16 9.99 -28.90
N PRO A 33 -6.90 9.51 -28.96
CA PRO A 33 -6.45 8.43 -28.09
C PRO A 33 -6.59 8.87 -26.62
N SER A 34 -7.42 8.14 -25.87
CA SER A 34 -7.58 8.35 -24.43
C SER A 34 -6.22 8.27 -23.75
N ALA A 35 -5.79 9.38 -23.15
CA ALA A 35 -4.50 9.45 -22.48
C ALA A 35 -4.42 8.37 -21.41
N ALA A 36 -3.43 7.48 -21.50
CA ALA A 36 -3.19 6.48 -20.48
C ALA A 36 -2.98 7.19 -19.13
N PRO A 37 -3.56 6.66 -18.03
CA PRO A 37 -3.43 7.30 -16.72
C PRO A 37 -1.95 7.41 -16.35
N VAL A 38 -1.45 8.65 -16.25
CA VAL A 38 -0.07 8.94 -15.85
C VAL A 38 0.14 8.32 -14.47
N ALA A 39 1.11 7.41 -14.37
CA ALA A 39 1.45 6.79 -13.09
C ALA A 39 1.84 7.89 -12.10
N ALA A 40 1.10 7.98 -10.98
CA ALA A 40 1.38 8.96 -9.94
C ALA A 40 2.85 8.85 -9.49
N ALA A 41 3.56 9.98 -9.50
CA ALA A 41 4.95 10.03 -9.07
C ALA A 41 5.07 9.51 -7.62
N PRO A 42 6.15 8.79 -7.27
CA PRO A 42 6.33 8.29 -5.91
C PRO A 42 6.38 9.45 -4.92
N THR A 43 5.42 9.51 -4.00
CA THR A 43 5.33 10.57 -2.99
C THR A 43 6.58 10.55 -2.12
N ALA A 44 7.42 11.59 -2.27
CA ALA A 44 8.70 11.69 -1.58
C ALA A 44 8.57 11.49 -0.06
N ARG A 45 9.58 10.86 0.55
CA ARG A 45 9.66 10.81 2.02
C ARG A 45 10.00 12.21 2.52
N ALA A 46 9.18 12.74 3.42
CA ALA A 46 9.40 13.98 4.14
C ALA A 46 9.11 13.74 5.63
N ARG A 47 9.62 14.62 6.51
CA ARG A 47 9.35 14.57 7.96
C ARG A 47 7.86 14.32 8.21
N THR A 48 7.57 13.35 9.07
CA THR A 48 6.20 13.06 9.50
C THR A 48 6.14 13.08 11.03
N THR A 49 5.29 13.92 11.61
CA THR A 49 5.03 13.93 13.05
C THR A 49 3.81 13.05 13.34
N LEU A 50 3.88 12.24 14.38
CA LEU A 50 2.76 11.49 14.94
C LEU A 50 2.53 11.94 16.38
N ALA A 51 1.28 12.27 16.71
CA ALA A 51 0.86 12.59 18.07
C ALA A 51 -0.35 11.75 18.49
N ASP A 52 -0.57 11.61 19.80
CA ASP A 52 -1.73 10.91 20.36
C ASP A 52 -3.02 11.74 20.32
N ALA A 53 -4.06 11.31 21.04
CA ALA A 53 -5.33 12.02 21.13
C ALA A 53 -5.27 13.31 21.99
N GLN A 54 -4.23 13.45 22.82
CA GLN A 54 -3.97 14.58 23.70
C GLN A 54 -3.02 15.60 23.04
N GLY A 55 -2.40 15.24 21.91
CA GLY A 55 -1.43 16.05 21.19
C GLY A 55 0.02 15.83 21.62
N ALA A 56 0.31 14.86 22.48
CA ALA A 56 1.67 14.51 22.86
C ALA A 56 2.34 13.71 21.72
N THR A 57 3.61 14.01 21.45
CA THR A 57 4.36 13.37 20.35
C THR A 57 4.56 11.88 20.63
N LEU A 58 3.99 11.02 19.79
CA LEU A 58 4.21 9.57 19.81
C LEU A 58 5.53 9.20 19.11
N ALA A 59 5.80 9.82 17.96
CA ALA A 59 7.00 9.60 17.17
C ALA A 59 7.17 10.70 16.11
N VAL A 60 8.41 11.04 15.78
CA VAL A 60 8.76 11.76 14.56
C VAL A 60 9.49 10.81 13.61
N LEU A 61 8.97 10.63 12.40
CA LEU A 61 9.63 9.89 11.33
C LEU A 61 10.43 10.84 10.46
N MET A 62 11.76 10.76 10.55
CA MET A 62 12.68 11.48 9.68
C MET A 62 13.17 10.53 8.55
N PRO A 63 13.11 10.94 7.27
CA PRO A 63 13.70 10.16 6.19
C PRO A 63 15.20 9.92 6.44
N ARG A 64 15.70 8.72 6.16
CA ARG A 64 17.15 8.44 6.21
C ARG A 64 17.85 8.97 4.97
N ASP A 65 19.02 9.56 5.14
CA ASP A 65 19.88 10.04 4.03
C ASP A 65 20.25 8.93 3.04
N ASP A 66 20.36 7.68 3.54
CA ASP A 66 20.64 6.50 2.73
C ASP A 66 19.45 6.00 1.89
N GLY A 67 18.31 6.71 1.91
CA GLY A 67 17.10 6.35 1.18
C GLY A 67 16.46 5.02 1.63
N GLY A 68 16.94 4.40 2.70
CA GLY A 68 16.56 3.05 3.12
C GLY A 68 15.39 2.97 4.10
N GLY A 69 14.66 4.07 4.30
CA GLY A 69 13.52 4.15 5.21
C GLY A 69 13.59 5.36 6.14
N TRP A 70 13.37 5.12 7.44
CA TRP A 70 13.11 6.17 8.44
C TRP A 70 13.97 6.01 9.70
N ARG A 71 14.39 7.12 10.29
CA ARG A 71 14.76 7.24 11.70
C ARG A 71 13.49 7.55 12.50
N ILE A 72 13.36 6.98 13.68
CA ILE A 72 12.29 7.31 14.63
C ILE A 72 12.93 8.16 15.72
N GLU A 73 12.32 9.31 15.98
CA GLU A 73 12.69 10.28 17.01
C GLU A 73 11.54 10.51 17.97
N ASP A 74 11.85 11.02 19.16
CA ASP A 74 10.86 11.63 20.06
C ASP A 74 10.67 13.14 19.76
N GLU A 75 10.05 13.86 20.69
CA GLU A 75 9.84 15.31 20.60
C GLU A 75 11.13 16.14 20.72
N ALA A 76 12.12 15.64 21.48
CA ALA A 76 13.41 16.29 21.65
C ALA A 76 14.32 16.12 20.41
N GLY A 77 14.00 15.16 19.54
CA GLY A 77 14.82 14.79 18.38
C GLY A 77 15.82 13.68 18.67
N ASP A 78 15.71 13.00 19.82
CA ASP A 78 16.56 11.89 20.18
C ASP A 78 16.11 10.60 19.46
N LYS A 79 17.06 9.80 18.96
CA LYS A 79 16.78 8.57 18.21
C LYS A 79 16.17 7.51 19.15
N THR A 80 14.86 7.33 19.08
CA THR A 80 14.14 6.23 19.74
C THR A 80 14.16 4.92 18.94
N GLY A 81 14.39 4.99 17.62
CA GLY A 81 14.44 3.79 16.78
C GLY A 81 14.70 4.01 15.29
N SER A 82 14.38 3.01 14.47
CA SER A 82 14.40 3.12 13.00
C SER A 82 13.46 2.13 12.31
N LEU A 83 13.04 2.46 11.09
CA LEU A 83 12.27 1.60 10.18
C LEU A 83 13.09 1.39 8.90
N ARG A 84 13.63 0.18 8.68
CA ARG A 84 14.35 -0.18 7.45
C ARG A 84 13.37 -0.77 6.44
N VAL A 85 13.19 -0.09 5.31
CA VAL A 85 12.33 -0.49 4.20
C VAL A 85 13.15 -1.24 3.15
N THR A 86 12.62 -2.35 2.65
CA THR A 86 13.09 -3.05 1.43
C THR A 86 11.87 -3.54 0.64
N ASP A 87 12.09 -4.04 -0.57
CA ASP A 87 11.03 -4.37 -1.55
C ASP A 87 9.92 -5.32 -1.07
N ASP A 88 10.12 -6.07 0.03
CA ASP A 88 9.17 -7.02 0.60
C ASP A 88 8.84 -6.80 2.08
N ARG A 89 9.46 -5.84 2.78
CA ARG A 89 9.34 -5.69 4.24
C ARG A 89 9.71 -4.32 4.76
N VAL A 90 9.21 -4.02 5.96
CA VAL A 90 9.68 -2.95 6.85
C VAL A 90 10.08 -3.59 8.16
N ASN A 91 11.35 -3.45 8.56
CA ASN A 91 11.83 -3.93 9.87
C ASN A 91 11.92 -2.73 10.83
N ALA A 92 11.25 -2.82 11.97
CA ALA A 92 11.38 -1.85 13.05
C ALA A 92 12.47 -2.26 14.04
N LYS A 93 13.22 -1.27 14.52
CA LYS A 93 14.27 -1.41 15.51
C LYS A 93 14.16 -0.33 16.59
N ASP A 94 14.56 -0.66 17.80
CA ASP A 94 14.75 0.30 18.89
C ASP A 94 16.04 1.13 18.74
N ALA A 95 16.29 2.03 19.70
CA ALA A 95 17.48 2.88 19.75
C ALA A 95 18.79 2.05 19.75
N ALA A 96 18.77 0.88 20.41
CA ALA A 96 19.87 -0.09 20.49
C ALA A 96 19.98 -1.01 19.24
N ASP A 97 19.25 -0.68 18.17
CA ASP A 97 19.20 -1.39 16.88
C ASP A 97 18.74 -2.87 16.97
N ARG A 98 18.09 -3.26 18.07
CA ARG A 98 17.42 -4.56 18.25
C ARG A 98 16.07 -4.54 17.54
N ARG A 99 15.65 -5.65 16.93
CA ARG A 99 14.36 -5.75 16.25
C ARG A 99 13.21 -5.70 17.27
N THR A 100 12.24 -4.82 17.06
CA THR A 100 10.99 -4.72 17.83
C THR A 100 9.77 -5.24 17.07
N GLY A 101 9.83 -5.20 15.74
CA GLY A 101 8.79 -5.76 14.88
C GLY A 101 9.16 -5.73 13.40
N ARG A 102 8.31 -6.32 12.55
CA ARG A 102 8.52 -6.40 11.11
C ARG A 102 7.23 -6.64 10.35
N ALA A 103 6.83 -5.70 9.50
CA ALA A 103 5.80 -5.95 8.48
C ALA A 103 6.46 -6.57 7.25
N LYS A 104 5.94 -7.68 6.71
CA LYS A 104 6.51 -8.38 5.54
C LYS A 104 5.44 -8.97 4.64
N ARG A 105 5.58 -8.76 3.33
CA ARG A 105 4.72 -9.31 2.26
C ARG A 105 4.64 -10.84 2.35
N ARG A 106 3.49 -11.37 1.93
CA ARG A 106 3.22 -12.79 1.65
C ARG A 106 2.25 -12.85 0.47
N ASP A 107 2.10 -14.03 -0.12
CA ASP A 107 1.25 -14.24 -1.31
C ASP A 107 -0.23 -13.92 -1.06
N TYR A 108 -0.65 -13.93 0.21
CA TYR A 108 -1.99 -13.52 0.66
C TYR A 108 -2.12 -12.04 1.04
N GLY A 109 -1.07 -11.22 0.92
CA GLY A 109 -1.03 -9.83 1.42
C GLY A 109 0.20 -9.57 2.28
N PHE A 110 0.03 -9.39 3.59
CA PHE A 110 1.19 -9.27 4.49
C PHE A 110 0.93 -9.77 5.91
N LYS A 111 1.99 -9.87 6.71
CA LYS A 111 1.90 -10.06 8.15
C LYS A 111 2.87 -9.18 8.91
N VAL A 112 2.55 -8.91 10.17
CA VAL A 112 3.42 -8.28 11.15
C VAL A 112 3.97 -9.36 12.07
N GLU A 113 5.29 -9.38 12.20
CA GLU A 113 6.09 -10.21 13.10
C GLU A 113 6.62 -9.33 14.26
N ASP A 114 6.86 -9.92 15.42
CA ASP A 114 7.40 -9.25 16.60
C ASP A 114 8.95 -9.27 16.66
N ALA A 115 9.53 -9.05 17.85
CA ALA A 115 10.96 -9.22 18.10
C ALA A 115 11.45 -10.66 17.88
N HIS A 116 10.63 -11.65 18.25
CA HIS A 116 10.94 -13.10 18.22
C HIS A 116 10.58 -13.79 16.89
N GLU A 117 10.15 -13.04 15.88
CA GLU A 117 9.68 -13.55 14.58
C GLU A 117 8.30 -14.27 14.65
N GLU A 118 7.66 -14.22 15.82
CA GLU A 118 6.29 -14.66 16.02
C GLU A 118 5.33 -13.71 15.30
N THR A 119 4.28 -14.27 14.70
CA THR A 119 3.32 -13.46 13.95
C THR A 119 2.30 -12.87 14.90
N VAL A 120 2.16 -11.54 14.93
CA VAL A 120 1.15 -10.87 15.78
C VAL A 120 -0.11 -10.49 14.99
N LEU A 121 0.04 -10.15 13.70
CA LEU A 121 -1.07 -9.80 12.81
C LEU A 121 -0.87 -10.40 11.41
N LYS A 122 -1.92 -10.97 10.80
CA LYS A 122 -1.99 -11.37 9.39
C LYS A 122 -3.05 -10.52 8.70
N VAL A 123 -2.70 -9.86 7.60
CA VAL A 123 -3.60 -9.06 6.76
C VAL A 123 -3.77 -9.81 5.43
N GLN A 124 -4.89 -10.52 5.29
CA GLN A 124 -5.12 -11.47 4.21
C GLN A 124 -6.14 -10.94 3.20
N ARG A 125 -5.71 -10.65 1.97
CA ARG A 125 -6.58 -10.24 0.86
C ARG A 125 -7.68 -11.29 0.62
N ARG A 126 -8.92 -10.83 0.50
CA ARG A 126 -10.13 -11.60 0.26
C ARG A 126 -11.10 -10.74 -0.54
N ASP A 127 -11.24 -11.07 -1.81
CA ASP A 127 -12.05 -10.31 -2.77
C ASP A 127 -11.60 -8.83 -2.84
N GLN A 128 -12.50 -7.90 -2.50
CA GLN A 128 -12.25 -6.45 -2.49
C GLN A 128 -11.80 -5.90 -1.11
N ARG A 129 -11.55 -6.78 -0.12
CA ARG A 129 -11.16 -6.39 1.24
C ARG A 129 -10.03 -7.26 1.79
N PHE A 130 -9.59 -6.98 3.00
CA PHE A 130 -8.57 -7.74 3.70
C PHE A 130 -9.13 -8.27 5.02
N ARG A 131 -8.94 -9.54 5.30
CA ARG A 131 -9.29 -10.17 6.59
C ARG A 131 -8.11 -9.98 7.55
N LEU A 132 -8.37 -9.43 8.73
CA LEU A 132 -7.37 -9.30 9.80
C LEU A 132 -7.48 -10.51 10.73
N LYS A 133 -6.33 -11.11 11.04
CA LYS A 133 -6.22 -12.17 12.05
C LYS A 133 -5.05 -11.90 12.99
N ARG A 134 -5.17 -12.32 14.24
CA ARG A 134 -4.04 -12.45 15.18
C ARG A 134 -3.09 -13.60 14.78
N GLY A 135 -1.99 -13.73 15.51
CA GLY A 135 -1.00 -14.79 15.36
C GLY A 135 -1.57 -16.20 15.38
N ASP A 136 -2.45 -16.44 16.35
CA ASP A 136 -3.25 -17.65 16.61
C ASP A 136 -4.32 -17.97 15.54
N ASP A 137 -4.35 -17.22 14.42
CA ASP A 137 -5.37 -17.27 13.38
C ASP A 137 -6.79 -16.86 13.80
N GLN A 138 -6.99 -16.34 15.03
CA GLN A 138 -8.24 -15.71 15.44
C GLN A 138 -8.53 -14.51 14.54
N VAL A 139 -9.69 -14.51 13.91
CA VAL A 139 -10.15 -13.43 13.05
C VAL A 139 -10.60 -12.28 13.93
N ILE A 140 -9.98 -11.11 13.79
CA ILE A 140 -10.28 -9.93 14.62
C ILE A 140 -11.06 -8.84 13.87
N GLY A 141 -11.12 -8.91 12.53
CA GLY A 141 -11.84 -7.91 11.76
C GLY A 141 -11.56 -7.96 10.26
N TRP A 142 -11.93 -6.87 9.58
CA TRP A 142 -11.77 -6.64 8.15
C TRP A 142 -11.26 -5.23 7.87
N TRP A 143 -10.45 -5.05 6.84
CA TRP A 143 -10.01 -3.75 6.33
C TRP A 143 -10.48 -3.57 4.89
N THR A 144 -11.17 -2.48 4.63
CA THR A 144 -11.80 -2.16 3.33
C THR A 144 -10.95 -1.21 2.48
N GLY A 145 -9.70 -0.95 2.88
CA GLY A 145 -8.90 0.16 2.39
C GLY A 145 -9.21 1.46 3.13
N ALA A 146 -10.49 1.86 3.18
CA ALA A 146 -10.93 3.12 3.80
C ALA A 146 -11.11 3.07 5.33
N ARG A 147 -11.42 1.89 5.90
CA ARG A 147 -11.60 1.71 7.35
C ARG A 147 -11.26 0.28 7.78
N ILE A 148 -10.96 0.08 9.07
CA ILE A 148 -10.85 -1.25 9.69
C ILE A 148 -12.08 -1.48 10.58
N GLU A 149 -12.80 -2.56 10.34
CA GLU A 149 -13.98 -3.01 11.08
C GLU A 149 -13.55 -4.20 11.96
N LEU A 150 -13.36 -3.95 13.25
CA LEU A 150 -13.03 -4.99 14.23
C LEU A 150 -14.30 -5.68 14.76
N ASN A 151 -14.13 -6.90 15.25
CA ASN A 151 -15.17 -7.63 15.97
C ASN A 151 -15.67 -6.80 17.17
N GLY A 152 -16.94 -6.96 17.53
CA GLY A 152 -17.58 -6.12 18.55
C GLY A 152 -18.03 -4.74 18.06
N GLY A 153 -17.91 -4.45 16.76
CA GLY A 153 -18.43 -3.22 16.15
C GLY A 153 -17.49 -2.02 16.27
N VAL A 154 -16.26 -2.21 16.77
CA VAL A 154 -15.24 -1.15 16.82
C VAL A 154 -14.76 -0.84 15.41
N VAL A 155 -15.05 0.38 14.93
CA VAL A 155 -14.52 0.88 13.66
C VAL A 155 -13.30 1.76 13.92
N ILE A 156 -12.23 1.51 13.18
CA ILE A 156 -11.11 2.44 13.02
C ILE A 156 -11.26 3.10 11.66
N ASP A 157 -11.35 4.43 11.64
CA ASP A 157 -11.35 5.23 10.42
C ASP A 157 -10.32 6.37 10.50
N ALA A 158 -10.19 7.12 9.42
CA ALA A 158 -9.30 8.26 9.35
C ALA A 158 -9.99 9.40 8.60
N ILE A 159 -9.84 10.63 9.11
CA ILE A 159 -10.27 11.87 8.47
C ILE A 159 -9.01 12.62 8.03
N GLU A 160 -8.99 13.08 6.79
CA GLU A 160 -7.93 13.95 6.27
C GLU A 160 -8.47 15.39 6.15
N ALA A 161 -7.83 16.32 6.84
CA ALA A 161 -8.18 17.75 6.84
C ALA A 161 -6.91 18.58 7.07
N ASP A 162 -6.78 19.71 6.38
CA ASP A 162 -5.67 20.67 6.55
C ASP A 162 -4.25 20.05 6.46
N GLY A 163 -4.09 19.00 5.64
CA GLY A 163 -2.81 18.26 5.50
C GLY A 163 -2.47 17.33 6.67
N ARG A 164 -3.39 17.15 7.63
CA ARG A 164 -3.29 16.25 8.78
C ARG A 164 -4.27 15.10 8.62
N VAL A 165 -3.82 13.88 8.91
CA VAL A 165 -4.68 12.70 9.04
C VAL A 165 -4.98 12.47 10.53
N THR A 166 -6.26 12.45 10.91
CA THR A 166 -6.72 12.11 12.25
C THR A 166 -7.30 10.69 12.23
N VAL A 167 -6.64 9.76 12.91
CA VAL A 167 -7.08 8.37 13.06
C VAL A 167 -7.99 8.27 14.28
N ARG A 168 -9.15 7.64 14.12
CA ARG A 168 -10.14 7.45 15.17
C ARG A 168 -10.41 5.96 15.40
N ARG A 169 -10.70 5.57 16.64
CA ARG A 169 -11.15 4.22 17.04
C ARG A 169 -12.47 4.37 17.82
N ALA A 170 -13.50 3.63 17.41
CA ALA A 170 -14.85 3.76 17.94
C ALA A 170 -15.37 5.23 17.94
N GLY A 171 -14.97 6.02 16.94
CA GLY A 171 -15.32 7.44 16.78
C GLY A 171 -14.48 8.43 17.58
N ALA A 172 -13.70 7.99 18.58
CA ALA A 172 -12.78 8.85 19.34
C ALA A 172 -11.41 8.96 18.64
N PRO A 173 -10.75 10.12 18.63
CA PRO A 173 -9.38 10.23 18.11
C PRO A 173 -8.42 9.38 18.94
N VAL A 174 -7.43 8.77 18.28
CA VAL A 174 -6.37 7.96 18.93
C VAL A 174 -4.97 8.29 18.44
N ALA A 175 -4.83 8.85 17.24
CA ALA A 175 -3.58 9.38 16.73
C ALA A 175 -3.84 10.46 15.68
N THR A 176 -2.89 11.38 15.52
CA THR A 176 -2.79 12.27 14.37
C THR A 176 -1.46 12.07 13.65
N VAL A 177 -1.46 12.33 12.34
CA VAL A 177 -0.30 12.21 11.47
C VAL A 177 -0.21 13.47 10.62
N GLU A 178 0.91 14.18 10.74
CA GLU A 178 1.25 15.36 9.94
C GLU A 178 2.41 15.02 9.02
N GLY A 179 2.15 14.89 7.72
CA GLY A 179 3.15 14.50 6.73
C GLY A 179 2.56 13.67 5.59
N PRO A 180 3.38 13.23 4.61
CA PRO A 180 2.90 12.59 3.39
C PRO A 180 2.53 11.11 3.56
N PHE A 181 1.66 10.80 4.53
CA PHE A 181 1.08 9.46 4.74
C PHE A 181 -0.41 9.45 4.40
N PRO A 182 -0.87 8.59 3.49
CA PRO A 182 -2.29 8.52 3.15
C PRO A 182 -3.10 7.97 4.33
N ALA A 183 -4.35 8.44 4.46
CA ALA A 183 -5.30 7.96 5.46
C ALA A 183 -5.35 6.42 5.58
N GLN A 184 -5.35 5.71 4.44
CA GLN A 184 -5.32 4.25 4.34
C GLN A 184 -4.15 3.59 5.12
N ALA A 185 -2.97 4.20 5.11
CA ALA A 185 -1.80 3.69 5.84
C ALA A 185 -1.89 4.01 7.33
N ALA A 186 -2.37 5.22 7.68
CA ALA A 186 -2.48 5.69 9.05
C ALA A 186 -3.46 4.87 9.90
N LEU A 187 -4.46 4.20 9.30
CA LEU A 187 -5.42 3.31 10.00
C LEU A 187 -4.74 2.29 10.93
N PHE A 188 -3.53 1.82 10.61
CA PHE A 188 -2.80 0.86 11.44
C PHE A 188 -2.37 1.43 12.79
N LEU A 189 -2.32 2.76 12.96
CA LEU A 189 -2.12 3.41 14.25
C LEU A 189 -3.28 3.17 15.23
N GLY A 190 -4.49 2.93 14.72
CA GLY A 190 -5.68 2.63 15.53
C GLY A 190 -5.76 1.21 16.07
N LEU A 191 -4.84 0.30 15.70
CA LEU A 191 -4.72 -1.05 16.25
C LEU A 191 -4.01 -1.05 17.62
N THR A 192 -4.49 -0.21 18.53
CA THR A 192 -3.85 0.13 19.81
C THR A 192 -3.81 -1.02 20.82
N GLU A 193 -4.69 -2.01 20.68
CA GLU A 193 -4.78 -3.17 21.58
C GLU A 193 -4.13 -4.43 20.97
N GLU A 194 -3.81 -4.38 19.68
CA GLU A 194 -3.32 -5.53 18.91
C GLU A 194 -1.81 -5.46 18.59
N LEU A 195 -1.21 -4.27 18.60
CA LEU A 195 0.17 -4.01 18.14
C LEU A 195 0.89 -2.96 18.99
N SER A 196 2.21 -3.16 19.20
CA SER A 196 3.09 -2.12 19.77
C SER A 196 3.17 -0.89 18.86
N LEU A 197 3.68 0.25 19.35
CA LEU A 197 3.85 1.45 18.52
C LEU A 197 4.75 1.17 17.31
N GLU A 198 5.88 0.49 17.50
CA GLU A 198 6.84 0.13 16.45
C GLU A 198 6.22 -0.82 15.41
N GLN A 199 5.36 -1.75 15.86
CA GLN A 199 4.64 -2.67 14.99
C GLN A 199 3.57 -1.94 14.16
N ARG A 200 2.84 -0.98 14.76
CA ARG A 200 1.89 -0.09 14.06
C ARG A 200 2.60 0.79 13.04
N LEU A 201 3.74 1.39 13.41
CA LEU A 201 4.60 2.17 12.53
C LEU A 201 5.15 1.33 11.37
N ALA A 202 5.61 0.11 11.62
CA ALA A 202 6.07 -0.82 10.59
C ALA A 202 4.95 -1.16 9.60
N ALA A 203 3.73 -1.42 10.08
CA ALA A 203 2.56 -1.69 9.24
C ALA A 203 2.15 -0.46 8.42
N MET A 204 2.11 0.73 9.03
CA MET A 204 1.80 2.00 8.36
C MET A 204 2.79 2.29 7.22
N VAL A 205 4.11 2.21 7.48
CA VAL A 205 5.14 2.42 6.45
C VAL A 205 5.09 1.32 5.39
N PHE A 206 4.84 0.07 5.77
CA PHE A 206 4.67 -1.02 4.82
C PHE A 206 3.52 -0.76 3.86
N VAL A 207 2.35 -0.34 4.36
CA VAL A 207 1.17 -0.04 3.52
C VAL A 207 1.39 1.16 2.60
N ARG A 208 2.17 2.16 3.02
CA ARG A 208 2.54 3.29 2.16
C ARG A 208 3.53 2.87 1.04
N GLU A 209 4.58 2.12 1.39
CA GLU A 209 5.78 2.03 0.55
C GLU A 209 5.99 0.67 -0.12
N VAL A 210 5.46 -0.43 0.45
CA VAL A 210 5.60 -1.77 -0.10
C VAL A 210 4.30 -2.15 -0.80
N ARG A 211 4.35 -2.53 -2.07
CA ARG A 211 3.19 -3.09 -2.79
C ARG A 211 2.99 -4.56 -2.40
N PHE A 212 1.74 -4.97 -2.13
CA PHE A 212 1.33 -6.31 -1.70
C PHE A 212 -0.09 -6.67 -2.19
#